data_AF-A0A2U3YEI0-F1
#
_entry.id   AF-A0A2U3YEI0-F1
#
_cell.length_a   1.000
_cell.length_b   1.000
_cell.length_c   1.000
_cell.angle_alpha   90.00
_cell.angle_beta   90.00
_cell.angle_gamma   90.00
#
_symmetry.space_group_name_H-M   'P 1'
#
loop_
_entity.id
_entity.type
_entity.pdbx_description
1 polymer ?
#
loop_
_entity_poly.entity_id
_entity_poly.type
_entity_poly.pdbx_seq_one_letter_code
_entity_poly.pdbx_strand_id
1 'polypeptide(L)'
;MSPECAQAAGTGSPRSLERANRTRFPFFSDVKGDHRLVLTAVETVVLALIFAVSLLGNVCALVLVPRRRRRGNTACLVLNLFCADLLFTSAIPPVLAVRWTEAWRLGPVACHLLFYVMSLSGSVTILTLAAVSLERMVCIVRLQRGMRGLGRRARAALLALIWGYSALAALPLCVFFRVVPQRPSGRDQEILICTLVWPSITGEISWDVSFATLNFLVPGLLIVISYSKILQLRICKLLRGSEPKTRPTSIWFC
;
A
#
# COMPACT_ATOMS: atom_id res chain seq x y z
N MET A 1 30.27 17.18 53.79
CA MET A 1 29.90 18.61 53.72
C MET A 1 30.32 19.14 52.36
N SER A 2 29.36 19.34 51.45
CA SER A 2 29.34 20.50 50.54
C SER A 2 28.97 21.75 51.40
N PRO A 3 29.13 23.03 50.98
CA PRO A 3 28.90 23.63 49.64
C PRO A 3 30.09 24.51 49.16
N GLU A 4 30.25 24.89 47.88
CA GLU A 4 29.51 25.95 47.18
C GLU A 4 29.35 25.68 45.68
N CYS A 5 28.23 26.16 45.18
CA CYS A 5 27.67 26.02 43.84
C CYS A 5 27.46 27.46 43.33
N ALA A 6 28.06 27.84 42.21
CA ALA A 6 27.71 29.07 41.49
C ALA A 6 28.10 29.00 40.01
N GLN A 7 27.10 28.63 39.19
CA GLN A 7 26.78 29.18 37.88
C GLN A 7 27.89 29.47 36.85
N ALA A 8 27.90 28.67 35.79
CA ALA A 8 27.94 29.19 34.42
C ALA A 8 26.82 28.50 33.61
N ALA A 9 25.62 29.06 33.70
CA ALA A 9 24.48 28.73 32.87
C ALA A 9 24.52 29.58 31.58
N GLY A 10 24.28 28.95 30.43
CA GLY A 10 23.99 29.60 29.15
C GLY A 10 24.80 28.99 28.00
N THR A 11 24.27 28.48 26.90
CA THR A 11 22.91 28.52 26.34
C THR A 11 22.77 27.35 25.34
N GLY A 12 22.37 26.17 25.83
CA GLY A 12 21.88 25.11 24.93
C GLY A 12 20.49 25.50 24.45
N SER A 13 20.37 25.99 23.22
CA SER A 13 19.06 26.38 22.66
C SER A 13 18.05 25.23 22.77
N PRO A 14 16.79 25.45 23.21
CA PRO A 14 15.77 24.39 23.30
C PRO A 14 15.56 23.65 21.96
N ARG A 15 15.92 24.29 20.84
CA ARG A 15 15.91 23.73 19.49
C ARG A 15 16.88 22.58 19.25
N SER A 16 17.98 22.45 20.00
CA SER A 16 18.95 21.36 19.80
C SER A 16 18.48 20.06 20.44
N LEU A 17 17.78 20.14 21.58
CA LEU A 17 17.22 18.98 22.27
C LEU A 17 15.95 18.47 21.56
N GLU A 18 15.10 19.36 21.05
CA GLU A 18 13.96 18.99 20.19
C GLU A 18 14.40 18.29 18.89
N ARG A 19 15.56 18.65 18.34
CA ARG A 19 16.10 18.05 17.12
C ARG A 19 16.61 16.62 17.34
N ALA A 20 17.04 16.30 18.55
CA ALA A 20 17.49 14.97 18.96
C ALA A 20 16.32 14.01 19.29
N ASN A 21 15.17 14.54 19.71
CA ASN A 21 14.00 13.74 20.11
C ASN A 21 13.04 13.41 18.95
N ARG A 22 13.32 13.87 17.73
CA ARG A 22 12.55 13.48 16.54
C ARG A 22 13.05 12.14 16.03
N THR A 23 12.24 11.09 16.21
CA THR A 23 12.35 9.83 15.46
C THR A 23 12.20 10.14 13.98
N ARG A 24 13.32 10.40 13.30
CA ARG A 24 13.33 10.51 11.85
C ARG A 24 13.46 9.09 11.35
N PHE A 25 12.39 8.51 10.79
CA PHE A 25 12.54 7.33 9.96
C PHE A 25 13.29 7.75 8.69
N PRO A 26 14.56 7.35 8.52
CA PRO A 26 15.25 7.64 7.29
C PRO A 26 14.83 6.56 6.30
N PHE A 27 13.79 6.83 5.51
CA PHE A 27 13.45 5.99 4.35
C PHE A 27 14.65 5.80 3.38
N PHE A 28 15.66 6.67 3.50
CA PHE A 28 16.85 6.74 2.65
C PHE A 28 18.20 6.45 3.34
N SER A 29 18.26 6.29 4.66
CA SER A 29 19.56 6.19 5.36
C SER A 29 19.64 4.98 6.28
N ASP A 30 19.81 3.77 5.71
CA ASP A 30 20.53 2.73 6.45
C ASP A 30 21.15 1.62 5.58
N VAL A 31 22.10 1.95 4.71
CA VAL A 31 23.06 0.94 4.21
C VAL A 31 24.47 1.54 4.17
N LYS A 32 25.08 1.72 5.34
CA LYS A 32 26.52 1.95 5.44
C LYS A 32 27.23 0.59 5.50
N GLY A 33 27.78 0.14 4.37
CA GLY A 33 28.63 -1.05 4.29
C GLY A 33 29.10 -1.35 2.86
N ASP A 34 30.10 -2.24 2.74
CA ASP A 34 30.70 -2.67 1.46
C ASP A 34 29.69 -3.36 0.52
N HIS A 35 28.55 -3.81 1.04
CA HIS A 35 27.46 -4.43 0.26
C HIS A 35 26.42 -3.44 -0.30
N ARG A 36 26.56 -2.12 -0.08
CA ARG A 36 25.55 -1.12 -0.53
C ARG A 36 25.31 -1.16 -2.03
N LEU A 37 26.38 -1.13 -2.83
CA LEU A 37 26.29 -1.15 -4.30
C LEU A 37 25.56 -2.40 -4.79
N VAL A 38 25.83 -3.55 -4.16
CA VAL A 38 25.17 -4.82 -4.48
C VAL A 38 23.68 -4.74 -4.12
N LEU A 39 23.32 -4.25 -2.93
CA LEU A 39 21.93 -4.09 -2.53
C LEU A 39 21.16 -3.15 -3.47
N THR A 40 21.72 -1.98 -3.78
CA THR A 40 21.09 -1.01 -4.70
C THR A 40 20.97 -1.58 -6.10
N ALA A 41 21.98 -2.31 -6.60
CA ALA A 41 21.91 -2.97 -7.89
C ALA A 41 20.82 -4.05 -7.92
N VAL A 42 20.73 -4.88 -6.89
CA VAL A 42 19.70 -5.92 -6.76
C VAL A 42 18.31 -5.29 -6.66
N GLU A 43 18.11 -4.29 -5.80
CA GLU A 43 16.86 -3.53 -5.69
C GLU A 43 16.47 -2.92 -7.04
N THR A 44 17.43 -2.35 -7.76
CA THR A 44 17.21 -1.76 -9.09
C THR A 44 16.76 -2.80 -10.10
N VAL A 45 17.43 -3.95 -10.18
CA VAL A 45 17.06 -5.03 -11.10
C VAL A 45 15.65 -5.53 -10.78
N VAL A 46 15.34 -5.76 -9.50
CA VAL A 46 14.01 -6.24 -9.08
C VAL A 46 12.93 -5.22 -9.40
N LEU A 47 13.12 -3.95 -9.03
CA LEU A 47 12.13 -2.90 -9.29
C LEU A 47 11.98 -2.61 -10.79
N ALA A 48 13.05 -2.69 -11.58
CA ALA A 48 12.98 -2.55 -13.03
C ALA A 48 12.19 -3.69 -13.69
N LEU A 49 12.38 -4.93 -13.22
CA LEU A 49 11.58 -6.08 -13.66
C LEU A 49 10.11 -5.92 -13.27
N ILE A 50 9.83 -5.54 -12.02
CA ILE A 50 8.46 -5.27 -11.54
C ILE A 50 7.83 -4.17 -12.38
N PHE A 51 8.57 -3.10 -12.67
CA PHE A 51 8.10 -2.00 -13.51
C PHE A 51 7.74 -2.48 -14.91
N ALA A 52 8.64 -3.21 -15.58
CA ALA A 52 8.43 -3.69 -16.94
C ALA A 52 7.23 -4.66 -17.01
N VAL A 53 7.16 -5.64 -16.10
CA VAL A 53 6.08 -6.62 -16.05
C VAL A 53 4.75 -5.96 -15.70
N SER A 54 4.73 -5.07 -14.69
CA SER A 54 3.51 -4.38 -14.26
C SER A 54 3.01 -3.43 -15.35
N LEU A 55 3.89 -2.67 -15.99
CA LEU A 55 3.51 -1.76 -17.07
C LEU A 55 2.93 -2.55 -18.26
N LEU A 56 3.67 -3.54 -18.77
CA LEU A 56 3.22 -4.34 -19.91
C LEU A 56 1.93 -5.10 -19.59
N GLY A 57 1.91 -5.81 -18.46
CA GLY A 57 0.77 -6.63 -18.04
C GLY A 57 -0.50 -5.79 -17.83
N ASN A 58 -0.40 -4.69 -17.09
CA ASN A 58 -1.56 -3.85 -16.79
C ASN A 58 -2.03 -3.05 -18.00
N VAL A 59 -1.14 -2.53 -18.85
CA VAL A 59 -1.55 -1.86 -20.10
C VAL A 59 -2.23 -2.85 -21.04
N CYS A 60 -1.63 -4.03 -21.26
CA CYS A 60 -2.23 -5.06 -22.10
C CYS A 60 -3.60 -5.48 -21.57
N ALA A 61 -3.73 -5.70 -20.25
CA ALA A 61 -4.99 -6.07 -19.62
C ALA A 61 -6.04 -4.94 -19.72
N LEU A 62 -5.64 -3.68 -19.50
CA LEU A 62 -6.51 -2.51 -19.64
C LEU A 62 -7.08 -2.38 -21.07
N VAL A 63 -6.32 -2.77 -22.09
CA VAL A 63 -6.75 -2.75 -23.50
C VAL A 63 -7.57 -3.99 -23.88
N LEU A 64 -7.19 -5.19 -23.42
CA LEU A 64 -7.86 -6.44 -23.83
C LEU A 64 -9.15 -6.72 -23.06
N VAL A 65 -9.21 -6.37 -21.78
CA VAL A 65 -10.37 -6.68 -20.92
C VAL A 65 -11.66 -6.02 -21.42
N PRO A 66 -11.68 -4.74 -21.83
CA PRO A 66 -12.87 -4.11 -22.41
C PRO A 66 -13.30 -4.72 -23.76
N ARG A 67 -12.34 -5.24 -24.54
CA ARG A 67 -12.60 -5.85 -25.86
C ARG A 67 -13.27 -7.23 -25.77
N ARG A 68 -13.21 -7.90 -24.61
CA ARG A 68 -13.88 -9.20 -24.44
C ARG A 68 -15.39 -9.01 -24.32
N ARG A 69 -16.15 -9.58 -25.28
CA ARG A 69 -17.62 -9.44 -25.48
C ARG A 69 -18.50 -9.88 -24.30
N ARG A 70 -17.95 -10.59 -23.30
CA ARG A 70 -18.66 -10.90 -22.05
C ARG A 70 -18.57 -9.71 -21.09
N ARG A 71 -19.47 -8.74 -21.26
CA ARG A 71 -19.75 -7.67 -20.28
C ARG A 71 -20.31 -8.28 -18.99
N GLY A 72 -19.42 -8.83 -18.17
CA GLY A 72 -19.70 -9.13 -16.79
C GLY A 72 -19.73 -7.84 -15.97
N ASN A 73 -20.62 -7.81 -14.99
CA ASN A 73 -20.75 -6.73 -14.02
C ASN A 73 -19.44 -6.38 -13.26
N THR A 74 -18.47 -7.30 -13.21
CA THR A 74 -17.17 -7.17 -12.53
C THR A 74 -16.08 -6.46 -13.35
N ALA A 75 -16.32 -6.12 -14.63
CA ALA A 75 -15.32 -5.49 -15.48
C ALA A 75 -14.83 -4.13 -14.92
N CYS A 76 -15.70 -3.32 -14.32
CA CYS A 76 -15.32 -2.00 -13.80
C CYS A 76 -14.32 -2.06 -12.63
N LEU A 77 -14.49 -3.00 -11.69
CA LEU A 77 -13.57 -3.14 -10.55
C LEU A 77 -12.20 -3.64 -11.01
N VAL A 78 -12.19 -4.56 -11.98
CA VAL A 78 -10.95 -5.09 -12.55
C VAL A 78 -10.20 -4.01 -13.34
N LEU A 79 -10.90 -3.16 -14.09
CA LEU A 79 -10.27 -2.03 -14.77
C LEU A 79 -9.71 -1.00 -13.78
N ASN A 80 -10.40 -0.74 -12.66
CA ASN A 80 -9.88 0.13 -11.59
C ASN A 80 -8.57 -0.39 -11.02
N LEU A 81 -8.44 -1.71 -10.85
CA LEU A 81 -7.23 -2.36 -10.36
C LEU A 81 -6.03 -2.03 -11.27
N PHE A 82 -6.18 -2.22 -12.58
CA PHE A 82 -5.11 -1.90 -13.53
C PHE A 82 -4.74 -0.40 -13.51
N CYS A 83 -5.71 0.49 -13.36
CA CYS A 83 -5.43 1.92 -13.21
C CYS A 83 -4.64 2.23 -11.93
N ALA A 84 -5.01 1.62 -10.80
CA ALA A 84 -4.31 1.78 -9.53
C ALA A 84 -2.87 1.20 -9.60
N ASP A 85 -2.70 0.03 -10.22
CA ASP A 85 -1.40 -0.60 -10.39
C ASP A 85 -0.48 0.23 -11.31
N LEU A 86 -1.03 0.82 -12.39
CA LEU A 86 -0.28 1.73 -13.26
C LEU A 86 0.14 3.01 -12.52
N LEU A 87 -0.73 3.53 -11.67
CA LEU A 87 -0.42 4.69 -10.83
C LEU A 87 0.71 4.36 -9.84
N PHE A 88 0.66 3.20 -9.18
CA PHE A 88 1.75 2.72 -8.32
C PHE A 88 3.06 2.52 -9.11
N THR A 89 2.96 1.87 -10.27
CA THR A 89 4.11 1.57 -11.14
C THR A 89 4.80 2.84 -11.63
N SER A 90 4.04 3.93 -11.85
CA SER A 90 4.59 5.23 -12.24
C SER A 90 5.50 5.88 -11.20
N ALA A 91 5.40 5.46 -9.93
CA ALA A 91 6.25 5.94 -8.85
C ALA A 91 7.61 5.23 -8.76
N ILE A 92 7.78 4.07 -9.43
CA ILE A 92 9.01 3.28 -9.39
C ILE A 92 10.22 4.03 -9.99
N PRO A 93 10.14 4.68 -11.17
CA PRO A 93 11.31 5.37 -11.74
C PRO A 93 11.83 6.53 -10.86
N PRO A 94 11.00 7.41 -10.28
CA PRO A 94 11.46 8.40 -9.31
C PRO A 94 12.15 7.78 -8.09
N VAL A 95 11.65 6.65 -7.57
CA VAL A 95 12.28 5.92 -6.46
C VAL A 95 13.67 5.45 -6.86
N LEU A 96 13.80 4.82 -8.03
CA LEU A 96 15.10 4.37 -8.53
C LEU A 96 16.07 5.54 -8.75
N ALA A 97 15.61 6.64 -9.34
CA ALA A 97 16.44 7.82 -9.54
C ALA A 97 17.01 8.32 -8.20
N VAL A 98 16.19 8.41 -7.17
CA VAL A 98 16.64 8.87 -5.83
C VAL A 98 17.58 7.85 -5.17
N ARG A 99 17.37 6.54 -5.37
CA ARG A 99 18.28 5.50 -4.88
C ARG A 99 19.68 5.63 -5.47
N TRP A 100 19.81 5.99 -6.75
CA TRP A 100 21.11 6.18 -7.40
C TRP A 100 21.74 7.56 -7.15
N THR A 101 20.93 8.62 -7.01
CA THR A 101 21.46 9.97 -6.75
C THR A 101 21.91 10.18 -5.30
N GLU A 102 21.53 9.29 -4.38
CA GLU A 102 21.90 9.33 -2.95
C GLU A 102 21.52 10.67 -2.28
N ALA A 103 20.61 11.40 -2.90
CA ALA A 103 20.17 12.73 -2.52
C ALA A 103 18.83 13.02 -3.20
N TRP A 104 17.94 13.69 -2.46
CA TRP A 104 16.66 14.12 -2.95
C TRP A 104 16.80 15.36 -3.85
N ARG A 105 16.75 15.15 -5.17
CA ARG A 105 16.86 16.23 -6.18
C ARG A 105 15.57 16.56 -6.91
N LEU A 106 14.48 15.83 -6.65
CA LEU A 106 13.18 16.00 -7.33
C LEU A 106 12.36 17.19 -6.79
N GLY A 107 12.86 17.91 -5.79
CA GLY A 107 12.21 19.07 -5.19
C GLY A 107 11.12 18.69 -4.16
N PRO A 108 10.60 19.68 -3.41
CA PRO A 108 9.68 19.44 -2.31
C PRO A 108 8.33 18.87 -2.75
N VAL A 109 7.79 19.33 -3.88
CA VAL A 109 6.50 18.85 -4.41
C VAL A 109 6.52 17.34 -4.66
N ALA A 110 7.58 16.84 -5.30
CA ALA A 110 7.75 15.41 -5.51
C ALA A 110 7.90 14.63 -4.19
N CYS A 111 8.48 15.22 -3.15
CA CYS A 111 8.66 14.56 -1.85
C CYS A 111 7.30 14.30 -1.18
N HIS A 112 6.37 15.26 -1.28
CA HIS A 112 5.00 15.07 -0.78
C HIS A 112 4.21 14.09 -1.65
N LEU A 113 4.27 14.25 -2.98
CA LEU A 113 3.43 13.50 -3.89
C LEU A 113 3.87 12.04 -4.08
N LEU A 114 5.17 11.75 -4.13
CA LEU A 114 5.66 10.43 -4.49
C LEU A 114 5.15 9.35 -3.51
N PHE A 115 5.33 9.59 -2.21
CA PHE A 115 4.88 8.67 -1.17
C PHE A 115 3.36 8.70 -1.00
N TYR A 116 2.73 9.86 -1.16
CA TYR A 116 1.28 9.96 -1.18
C TYR A 116 0.65 9.10 -2.27
N VAL A 117 1.15 9.18 -3.51
CA VAL A 117 0.67 8.39 -4.64
C VAL A 117 0.91 6.90 -4.43
N MET A 118 2.09 6.50 -3.93
CA MET A 118 2.36 5.09 -3.63
C MET A 118 1.40 4.53 -2.58
N SER A 119 1.20 5.24 -1.46
CA SER A 119 0.29 4.77 -0.41
C SER A 119 -1.17 4.81 -0.85
N LEU A 120 -1.60 5.85 -1.56
CA LEU A 120 -2.94 5.97 -2.14
C LEU A 120 -3.23 4.78 -3.08
N SER A 121 -2.35 4.55 -4.06
CA SER A 121 -2.54 3.50 -5.07
C SER A 121 -2.46 2.10 -4.45
N GLY A 122 -1.57 1.87 -3.49
CA GLY A 122 -1.50 0.62 -2.72
C GLY A 122 -2.80 0.33 -1.95
N SER A 123 -3.32 1.33 -1.22
CA SER A 123 -4.59 1.22 -0.50
C SER A 123 -5.76 0.94 -1.45
N VAL A 124 -5.86 1.69 -2.56
CA VAL A 124 -6.92 1.48 -3.57
C VAL A 124 -6.87 0.06 -4.13
N THR A 125 -5.67 -0.45 -4.41
CA THR A 125 -5.44 -1.80 -4.96
C THR A 125 -5.98 -2.87 -4.01
N ILE A 126 -5.55 -2.85 -2.75
CA ILE A 126 -5.93 -3.88 -1.77
C ILE A 126 -7.43 -3.81 -1.45
N LEU A 127 -7.98 -2.61 -1.27
CA LEU A 127 -9.42 -2.44 -1.04
C LEU A 127 -10.25 -2.87 -2.25
N THR A 128 -9.78 -2.60 -3.47
CA THR A 128 -10.43 -3.08 -4.70
C THR A 128 -10.37 -4.61 -4.79
N LEU A 129 -9.25 -5.24 -4.44
CA LEU A 129 -9.13 -6.70 -4.38
C LEU A 129 -10.12 -7.32 -3.39
N ALA A 130 -10.26 -6.73 -2.19
CA ALA A 130 -11.24 -7.16 -1.19
C ALA A 130 -12.68 -6.99 -1.70
N ALA A 131 -12.97 -5.88 -2.38
CA ALA A 131 -14.28 -5.65 -3.01
C ALA A 131 -14.58 -6.69 -4.10
N VAL A 132 -13.59 -7.03 -4.95
CA VAL A 132 -13.72 -8.04 -6.00
C VAL A 132 -13.92 -9.44 -5.39
N SER A 133 -13.17 -9.81 -4.35
CA SER A 133 -13.32 -11.11 -3.69
C SER A 133 -14.70 -11.24 -3.04
N LEU A 134 -15.19 -10.18 -2.39
CA LEU A 134 -16.50 -10.16 -1.78
C LEU A 134 -17.63 -10.20 -2.83
N GLU A 135 -17.53 -9.41 -3.91
CA GLU A 135 -18.52 -9.44 -4.99
C GLU A 135 -18.61 -10.84 -5.61
N ARG A 136 -17.47 -11.51 -5.83
CA ARG A 136 -17.44 -12.89 -6.34
C ARG A 136 -18.11 -13.86 -5.37
N MET A 137 -17.77 -13.79 -4.09
CA MET A 137 -18.34 -14.65 -3.05
C MET A 137 -19.87 -14.46 -2.98
N VAL A 138 -20.32 -13.21 -2.86
CA VAL A 138 -21.74 -12.86 -2.81
C VAL A 138 -22.46 -13.28 -4.09
N CYS A 139 -21.85 -13.09 -5.26
CA CYS A 139 -22.43 -13.52 -6.53
C CYS A 139 -22.59 -15.04 -6.58
N ILE A 140 -21.59 -15.82 -6.16
CA ILE A 140 -21.67 -17.29 -6.12
C ILE A 140 -22.80 -17.76 -5.19
N VAL A 141 -22.94 -17.16 -4.01
CA VAL A 141 -24.00 -17.50 -3.05
C VAL A 141 -25.38 -17.03 -3.54
N ARG A 142 -25.48 -15.82 -4.11
CA ARG A 142 -26.73 -15.25 -4.62
C ARG A 142 -27.21 -15.90 -5.90
N LEU A 143 -26.31 -16.38 -6.78
CA LEU A 143 -26.68 -17.15 -7.97
C LEU A 143 -27.42 -18.43 -7.57
N GLN A 144 -27.04 -19.05 -6.44
CA GLN A 144 -27.77 -20.19 -5.89
C GLN A 144 -29.17 -19.84 -5.37
N ARG A 145 -29.42 -18.55 -5.08
CA ARG A 145 -30.68 -18.03 -4.54
C ARG A 145 -31.48 -17.19 -5.55
N GLY A 146 -31.06 -17.12 -6.82
CA GLY A 146 -31.73 -16.35 -7.87
C GLY A 146 -31.68 -14.82 -7.73
N MET A 147 -30.82 -14.26 -6.87
CA MET A 147 -30.78 -12.82 -6.60
C MET A 147 -29.82 -12.07 -7.55
N ARG A 148 -30.19 -10.85 -7.95
CA ARG A 148 -29.34 -9.95 -8.76
C ARG A 148 -28.11 -9.46 -7.98
N GLY A 149 -26.98 -9.36 -8.67
CA GLY A 149 -25.73 -8.80 -8.14
C GLY A 149 -25.80 -7.28 -7.92
N LEU A 150 -24.69 -6.68 -7.47
CA LEU A 150 -24.63 -5.25 -7.16
C LEU A 150 -25.01 -4.39 -8.39
N GLY A 151 -25.75 -3.30 -8.20
CA GLY A 151 -26.09 -2.37 -9.29
C GLY A 151 -24.88 -1.55 -9.75
N ARG A 152 -24.96 -0.95 -10.96
CA ARG A 152 -23.90 -0.05 -11.47
C ARG A 152 -23.65 1.16 -10.55
N ARG A 153 -24.73 1.79 -10.05
CA ARG A 153 -24.65 2.93 -9.12
C ARG A 153 -23.93 2.56 -7.82
N ALA A 154 -24.26 1.40 -7.25
CA ALA A 154 -23.63 0.93 -6.02
C ALA A 154 -22.14 0.59 -6.21
N ARG A 155 -21.72 0.08 -7.38
CA ARG A 155 -20.29 -0.09 -7.70
C ARG A 155 -19.57 1.25 -7.86
N ALA A 156 -20.17 2.21 -8.54
CA ALA A 156 -19.59 3.54 -8.69
C ALA A 156 -19.42 4.23 -7.32
N ALA A 157 -20.43 4.13 -6.44
CA ALA A 157 -20.34 4.60 -5.06
C ALA A 157 -19.23 3.88 -4.28
N LEU A 158 -19.11 2.55 -4.41
CA LEU A 158 -18.05 1.78 -3.78
C LEU A 158 -16.65 2.23 -4.24
N LEU A 159 -16.46 2.45 -5.55
CA LEU A 159 -15.20 2.95 -6.09
C LEU A 159 -14.89 4.35 -5.55
N ALA A 160 -15.88 5.26 -5.53
CA ALA A 160 -15.71 6.59 -4.97
C ALA A 160 -15.34 6.54 -3.48
N LEU A 161 -15.94 5.63 -2.70
CA LEU A 161 -15.60 5.41 -1.30
C LEU A 161 -14.18 4.86 -1.14
N ILE A 162 -13.75 3.90 -1.96
CA ILE A 162 -12.39 3.36 -1.92
C ILE A 162 -11.36 4.44 -2.19
N TRP A 163 -11.57 5.24 -3.25
CA TRP A 163 -10.67 6.33 -3.60
C TRP A 163 -10.66 7.43 -2.53
N GLY A 164 -11.83 7.86 -2.06
CA GLY A 164 -11.94 8.89 -1.02
C GLY A 164 -11.33 8.46 0.31
N TYR A 165 -11.60 7.23 0.75
CA TYR A 165 -11.00 6.67 1.95
C TYR A 165 -9.47 6.56 1.82
N SER A 166 -8.98 6.02 0.70
CA SER A 166 -7.53 5.85 0.48
C SER A 166 -6.81 7.20 0.42
N ALA A 167 -7.43 8.21 -0.22
CA ALA A 167 -6.91 9.57 -0.26
C ALA A 167 -6.83 10.22 1.11
N LEU A 168 -7.84 10.00 1.95
CA LEU A 168 -7.87 10.49 3.32
C LEU A 168 -6.86 9.77 4.21
N ALA A 169 -6.76 8.44 4.10
CA ALA A 169 -5.84 7.63 4.88
C ALA A 169 -4.37 7.95 4.57
N ALA A 170 -4.05 8.23 3.30
CA ALA A 170 -2.71 8.61 2.86
C ALA A 170 -2.38 10.10 3.09
N LEU A 171 -3.37 10.94 3.44
CA LEU A 171 -3.19 12.39 3.59
C LEU A 171 -2.06 12.78 4.55
N PRO A 172 -1.89 12.13 5.72
CA PRO A 172 -0.80 12.45 6.63
C PRO A 172 0.59 12.34 5.99
N LEU A 173 0.79 11.41 5.04
CA LEU A 173 2.05 11.28 4.32
C LEU A 173 2.31 12.53 3.47
N CYS A 174 1.32 12.97 2.70
CA CYS A 174 1.44 14.21 1.93
C CYS A 174 1.78 15.41 2.83
N VAL A 175 1.18 15.47 4.02
CA VAL A 175 1.32 16.60 4.95
C VAL A 175 2.57 16.55 5.80
N PHE A 176 3.13 15.38 6.14
CA PHE A 176 4.25 15.25 7.08
C PHE A 176 5.59 14.89 6.41
N PHE A 177 5.60 14.44 5.15
CA PHE A 177 6.85 14.34 4.40
C PHE A 177 7.50 15.72 4.25
N ARG A 178 8.80 15.82 4.47
CA ARG A 178 9.56 17.07 4.36
C ARG A 178 10.93 16.79 3.76
N VAL A 179 11.40 17.74 2.96
CA VAL A 179 12.80 17.77 2.53
C VAL A 179 13.62 18.45 3.62
N VAL A 180 14.61 17.74 4.17
CA VAL A 180 15.44 18.22 5.28
C VAL A 180 16.92 18.00 4.92
N PRO A 181 17.80 18.98 5.15
CA PRO A 181 19.24 18.76 5.02
C PRO A 181 19.73 17.84 6.14
N GLN A 182 20.49 16.82 5.78
CA GLN A 182 21.16 15.91 6.70
C GLN A 182 22.67 15.91 6.42
N ARG A 183 23.48 15.99 7.48
CA ARG A 183 24.93 15.77 7.42
C ARG A 183 25.21 14.33 7.85
N PRO A 184 25.42 13.38 6.92
CA PRO A 184 25.77 12.02 7.29
C PRO A 184 27.17 12.00 7.89
N SER A 185 27.34 11.26 9.00
CA SER A 185 28.65 11.14 9.66
C SER A 185 29.70 10.61 8.68
N GLY A 186 30.79 11.36 8.47
CA GLY A 186 31.87 11.02 7.52
C GLY A 186 31.81 11.72 6.16
N ARG A 187 30.90 12.69 5.95
CA ARG A 187 30.88 13.53 4.74
C ARG A 187 30.75 15.00 5.14
N ASP A 188 31.60 15.88 4.60
CA ASP A 188 31.58 17.32 4.91
C ASP A 188 30.43 18.09 4.26
N GLN A 189 29.73 17.49 3.28
CA GLN A 189 28.62 18.12 2.57
C GLN A 189 27.25 17.70 3.11
N GLU A 190 26.34 18.67 3.17
CA GLU A 190 24.92 18.44 3.42
C GLU A 190 24.26 17.76 2.22
N ILE A 191 23.53 16.68 2.48
CA ILE A 191 22.66 16.04 1.49
C ILE A 191 21.20 16.31 1.84
N LEU A 192 20.39 16.58 0.83
CA LEU A 192 18.94 16.72 1.01
C LEU A 192 18.31 15.33 1.04
N ILE A 193 17.50 15.06 2.05
CA ILE A 193 16.69 13.84 2.16
C ILE A 193 15.22 14.18 2.24
N CYS A 194 14.36 13.31 1.72
CA CYS A 194 12.92 13.38 1.90
C CYS A 194 12.54 12.39 3.01
N THR A 195 12.08 12.88 4.16
CA THR A 195 11.78 12.03 5.32
C THR A 195 10.45 12.43 5.93
N LEU A 196 9.79 11.46 6.56
CA LEU A 196 8.55 11.66 7.28
C LEU A 196 8.86 12.27 8.65
N VAL A 197 8.28 13.43 8.94
CA VAL A 197 8.54 14.16 10.18
C VAL A 197 7.24 14.30 10.96
N TRP A 198 7.01 13.36 11.87
CA TRP A 198 5.86 13.41 12.76
C TRP A 198 6.04 14.45 13.88
N PRO A 199 4.95 15.14 14.29
CA PRO A 199 4.99 16.06 15.43
C PRO A 199 5.10 15.33 16.78
N SER A 200 4.64 14.09 16.87
CA SER A 200 4.69 13.27 18.09
C SER A 200 4.85 11.79 17.76
N ILE A 201 5.58 11.05 18.61
CA ILE A 201 5.78 9.60 18.46
C ILE A 201 4.47 8.81 18.62
N THR A 202 3.58 9.29 19.50
CA THR A 202 2.25 8.68 19.67
C THR A 202 1.41 8.83 18.40
N GLY A 203 1.51 9.96 17.71
CA GLY A 203 0.81 10.20 16.45
C GLY A 203 1.33 9.29 15.33
N GLU A 204 2.65 9.12 15.26
CA GLU A 204 3.32 8.19 14.35
C GLU A 204 2.82 6.75 14.53
N ILE A 205 2.96 6.19 15.74
CA ILE A 205 2.55 4.81 16.05
C ILE A 205 1.04 4.63 15.82
N SER A 206 0.22 5.60 16.25
CA SER A 206 -1.22 5.53 16.08
C SER A 206 -1.62 5.48 14.60
N TRP A 207 -0.99 6.32 13.76
CA TRP A 207 -1.25 6.30 12.33
C TRP A 207 -0.75 5.02 11.68
N ASP A 208 0.48 4.55 11.98
CA ASP A 208 1.05 3.33 11.41
C ASP A 208 0.18 2.11 11.72
N VAL A 209 -0.18 1.91 13.00
CA VAL A 209 -1.01 0.78 13.43
C VAL A 209 -2.40 0.85 12.80
N SER A 210 -3.02 2.04 12.78
CA SER A 210 -4.34 2.22 12.18
C SER A 210 -4.32 1.98 10.67
N PHE A 211 -3.32 2.53 9.98
CA PHE A 211 -3.14 2.38 8.54
C PHE A 211 -2.89 0.93 8.17
N ALA A 212 -1.95 0.26 8.84
CA ALA A 212 -1.65 -1.16 8.64
C ALA A 212 -2.89 -2.04 8.89
N THR A 213 -3.62 -1.78 9.98
CA THR A 213 -4.80 -2.57 10.32
C THR A 213 -5.92 -2.40 9.29
N LEU A 214 -6.26 -1.16 8.95
CA LEU A 214 -7.42 -0.88 8.11
C LEU A 214 -7.15 -1.04 6.61
N ASN A 215 -5.92 -0.82 6.14
CA ASN A 215 -5.57 -0.91 4.72
C ASN A 215 -4.98 -2.26 4.34
N PHE A 216 -4.38 -3.00 5.28
CA PHE A 216 -3.75 -4.31 4.98
C PHE A 216 -4.43 -5.47 5.72
N LEU A 217 -4.48 -5.44 7.05
CA LEU A 217 -4.95 -6.61 7.82
C LEU A 217 -6.43 -6.91 7.59
N VAL A 218 -7.31 -5.93 7.76
CA VAL A 218 -8.75 -6.12 7.57
C VAL A 218 -9.09 -6.54 6.13
N PRO A 219 -8.63 -5.82 5.08
CA PRO A 219 -8.88 -6.25 3.70
C PRO A 219 -8.25 -7.60 3.36
N GLY A 220 -7.03 -7.88 3.85
CA GLY A 220 -6.35 -9.16 3.64
C GLY A 220 -7.11 -10.33 4.25
N LEU A 221 -7.59 -10.19 5.49
CA LEU A 221 -8.44 -11.19 6.14
C LEU A 221 -9.76 -11.39 5.37
N LEU A 222 -10.39 -10.32 4.91
CA LEU A 222 -11.61 -10.40 4.09
C LEU A 222 -11.37 -11.17 2.79
N ILE A 223 -10.25 -10.95 2.12
CA ILE A 223 -9.83 -11.68 0.92
C ILE A 223 -9.69 -13.17 1.25
N VAL A 224 -8.90 -13.50 2.28
CA VAL A 224 -8.65 -14.90 2.69
C VAL A 224 -9.95 -15.63 3.05
N ILE A 225 -10.80 -15.02 3.88
CA ILE A 225 -12.09 -15.61 4.27
C ILE A 225 -13.00 -15.80 3.05
N SER A 226 -13.08 -14.80 2.18
CA SER A 226 -13.92 -14.86 0.97
C SER A 226 -13.48 -16.00 0.05
N TYR A 227 -12.19 -16.10 -0.26
CA TYR A 227 -11.68 -17.15 -1.13
C TYR A 227 -11.76 -18.54 -0.49
N SER A 228 -11.54 -18.65 0.82
CA SER A 228 -11.71 -19.90 1.55
C SER A 228 -13.14 -20.42 1.42
N LYS A 229 -14.15 -19.56 1.60
CA LYS A 229 -15.56 -19.96 1.43
C LYS A 229 -15.91 -20.30 -0.03
N ILE A 230 -15.37 -19.58 -1.00
CA ILE A 230 -15.55 -19.92 -2.43
C ILE A 230 -15.00 -21.31 -2.73
N LEU A 231 -13.82 -21.64 -2.21
CA LEU A 231 -13.19 -22.94 -2.39
C LEU A 231 -14.05 -24.06 -1.78
N GLN A 232 -14.49 -23.88 -0.53
CA GLN A 232 -15.37 -24.83 0.16
C GLN A 232 -16.67 -25.08 -0.62
N LEU A 233 -17.34 -24.01 -1.09
CA LEU A 233 -18.56 -24.13 -1.90
C LEU A 233 -18.33 -24.88 -3.21
N ARG A 234 -17.17 -24.70 -3.85
CA ARG A 234 -16.82 -25.45 -5.07
C ARG A 234 -16.57 -26.91 -4.78
N ILE A 235 -15.82 -27.22 -3.72
CA ILE A 235 -15.53 -28.61 -3.29
C ILE A 235 -16.83 -29.34 -2.96
N CYS A 236 -17.71 -28.76 -2.15
CA CYS A 236 -18.99 -29.39 -1.82
C CYS A 236 -19.88 -29.69 -3.03
N LYS A 237 -19.83 -28.83 -4.08
CA LYS A 237 -20.58 -29.07 -5.31
C LYS A 237 -20.01 -30.23 -6.11
N LEU A 238 -18.68 -30.35 -6.15
CA LEU A 238 -18.01 -31.48 -6.81
C LEU A 238 -18.32 -32.80 -6.11
N LEU A 239 -18.26 -32.82 -4.76
CA LEU A 239 -18.59 -34.02 -3.98
C LEU A 239 -20.05 -34.46 -4.15
N ARG A 240 -21.01 -33.52 -4.16
CA ARG A 240 -22.43 -33.82 -4.44
C ARG A 240 -22.67 -34.29 -5.88
N GLY A 241 -21.84 -33.84 -6.83
CA GLY A 241 -21.92 -34.29 -8.23
C GLY A 241 -21.34 -35.69 -8.46
N SER A 242 -20.45 -36.15 -7.57
CA SER A 242 -19.84 -37.49 -7.63
C SER A 242 -20.63 -38.57 -6.89
N GLU A 243 -21.64 -38.24 -6.09
CA GLU A 243 -22.47 -39.26 -5.43
C GLU A 243 -23.45 -39.92 -6.42
N PRO A 244 -23.43 -41.26 -6.57
CA PRO A 244 -24.51 -41.98 -7.23
C PRO A 244 -25.81 -41.81 -6.42
N LYS A 245 -26.93 -41.66 -7.15
CA LYS A 245 -28.28 -41.22 -6.71
C LYS A 245 -28.97 -42.07 -5.61
N THR A 246 -28.25 -42.94 -4.90
CA THR A 246 -28.83 -44.05 -4.12
C THR A 246 -28.54 -44.07 -2.61
N ARG A 247 -27.88 -43.07 -2.00
CA ARG A 247 -27.76 -43.04 -0.52
C ARG A 247 -27.99 -41.65 0.08
N PRO A 248 -28.96 -41.49 1.00
CA PRO A 248 -29.11 -40.28 1.78
C PRO A 248 -28.29 -40.42 3.06
N THR A 249 -27.02 -40.00 3.03
CA THR A 249 -26.24 -39.84 4.27
C THR A 249 -25.53 -38.49 4.27
N SER A 250 -26.27 -37.50 4.76
CA SER A 250 -25.81 -36.49 5.73
C SER A 250 -24.32 -36.11 5.69
N ILE A 251 -23.96 -35.18 4.81
CA ILE A 251 -22.73 -34.39 4.97
C ILE A 251 -23.13 -33.09 5.67
N TRP A 252 -23.13 -33.11 7.01
CA TRP A 252 -23.40 -31.93 7.88
C TRP A 252 -22.26 -30.89 7.91
N PHE A 253 -21.26 -31.04 7.04
CA PHE A 253 -20.16 -30.08 6.88
C PHE A 253 -20.25 -29.27 5.58
N CYS A 254 -21.46 -29.12 5.05
CA CYS A 254 -21.83 -28.12 4.06
C CYS A 254 -23.26 -27.60 4.33
#